data_AF-A0A535N3E7-F1
#
_entry.id   AF-A0A535N3E7-F1
#
_cell.length_a   1.000
_cell.length_b   1.000
_cell.length_c   1.000
_cell.angle_alpha   90.00
_cell.angle_beta   90.00
_cell.angle_gamma   90.00
#
_symmetry.space_group_name_H-M   'P 1'
#
loop_
_entity.id
_entity.type
_entity.pdbx_description
1 polymer ?
#
loop_
_entity_poly.entity_id
_entity_poly.type
_entity_poly.pdbx_seq_one_letter_code
_entity_poly.pdbx_strand_id
1 'polypeptide(L)'
;MGGTWTALGPQPIHNLATFGDVSGRVTAIAVNPSNGNIVYAGTAGGGIWKTTDGGSHWTGLTDSQASLSIGAIALDPSNPSIIYAGTGEANGCADCQYTRGVLKSSDGGTSWQLMDAADFDGSYLQFSSIVVDKLNSQHILAGTTAGLLYSTNGGSSWSLSGNLKALSSSLYQEVSTVFEDPSNPQIFFAAVGEGCAGYGYIRRSNDSGYTWPANYTIKLSVFAPAPFGYPKISRVGLGEGPGGVLYASLAACSSTTPAYSLGQLVAVIKSTDAGLHWTHALPGRAPGLSDFFQGGPGFYQGDYDNVVAVDPTNANRAVFGGVTMLATSDGGATFTDVAKPYNNGPVHPDVHAVAFIGAQSFYTGNDGGVWKTSDLGGTGQKTDWNNLNATLAVSTFYAGTALDSTHMIGGTQDDDIVGLLPGGPTPPAWNPMLDGDGSWTAMVPSSTVVYGELPFGDIWKGDSTNANAWQPAGPCPSPYTAPACSDQTGFVAPFVMDATNPSYLYAATNHVYRTTTGGLPAGSAGWTQISPDLTTGSSVLSGGDFITAMAMDGHDTIVTGSYGGRIMLTTNASSASPTWENITGFGIPAFSSSDYSGNPWI
;
A
#
# COMPACT_ATOMS: atom_id res chain seq x y z
N MET A 1 -1.03 22.78 -19.72
CA MET A 1 -2.19 23.23 -18.93
C MET A 1 -1.69 24.20 -17.87
N GLY A 2 -2.23 25.40 -17.79
CA GLY A 2 -1.82 26.44 -16.85
C GLY A 2 -3.06 27.16 -16.33
N GLY A 3 -3.42 26.88 -15.08
CA GLY A 3 -4.60 27.40 -14.40
C GLY A 3 -4.55 27.04 -12.91
N THR A 4 -5.44 27.61 -12.12
CA THR A 4 -5.58 27.27 -10.70
C THR A 4 -6.27 25.93 -10.57
N TRP A 5 -5.63 24.96 -9.95
CA TRP A 5 -6.25 23.68 -9.58
C TRP A 5 -6.99 23.84 -8.25
N THR A 6 -8.13 23.17 -8.12
CA THR A 6 -8.90 23.12 -6.87
C THR A 6 -9.21 21.66 -6.61
N ALA A 7 -8.88 21.20 -5.39
CA ALA A 7 -9.20 19.84 -4.98
C ALA A 7 -10.72 19.65 -4.91
N LEU A 8 -11.21 18.55 -5.48
CA LEU A 8 -12.61 18.15 -5.42
C LEU A 8 -12.88 17.07 -4.37
N GLY A 9 -11.83 16.64 -3.64
CA GLY A 9 -11.88 15.54 -2.70
C GLY A 9 -11.53 14.19 -3.32
N PRO A 10 -11.76 13.10 -2.58
CA PRO A 10 -12.38 13.04 -1.26
C PRO A 10 -11.44 13.54 -0.16
N GLN A 11 -12.00 14.29 0.78
CA GLN A 11 -11.30 14.78 1.96
C GLN A 11 -12.34 14.98 3.09
N PRO A 12 -12.69 13.93 3.83
CA PRO A 12 -12.36 12.51 3.64
C PRO A 12 -13.39 11.77 2.76
N ILE A 13 -13.24 10.45 2.63
CA ILE A 13 -14.37 9.56 2.38
C ILE A 13 -15.13 9.45 3.72
N HIS A 14 -16.37 9.93 3.75
CA HIS A 14 -17.11 10.19 4.97
C HIS A 14 -17.97 9.00 5.39
N ASN A 15 -17.88 8.60 6.66
CA ASN A 15 -18.70 7.53 7.28
C ASN A 15 -18.69 6.17 6.54
N LEU A 16 -17.50 5.65 6.21
CA LEU A 16 -17.34 4.24 5.86
C LEU A 16 -17.84 3.36 7.02
N ALA A 17 -18.65 2.34 6.72
CA ALA A 17 -19.60 1.72 7.66
C ALA A 17 -18.98 1.32 9.02
N THR A 18 -17.76 0.78 8.99
CA THR A 18 -17.04 0.29 10.19
C THR A 18 -16.06 1.32 10.75
N PHE A 19 -15.39 2.08 9.88
CA PHE A 19 -14.17 2.83 10.23
C PHE A 19 -14.41 4.34 10.42
N GLY A 20 -15.58 4.84 10.00
CA GLY A 20 -15.89 6.27 9.99
C GLY A 20 -15.21 6.96 8.82
N ASP A 21 -14.56 8.10 9.07
CA ASP A 21 -13.88 8.84 8.01
C ASP A 21 -12.58 8.15 7.61
N VAL A 22 -12.41 7.85 6.33
CA VAL A 22 -11.19 7.22 5.80
C VAL A 22 -10.57 8.06 4.69
N SER A 23 -9.31 7.80 4.38
CA SER A 23 -8.61 8.46 3.30
C SER A 23 -7.91 7.45 2.41
N GLY A 24 -6.66 7.09 2.69
CA GLY A 24 -5.90 6.19 1.84
C GLY A 24 -4.56 5.86 2.49
N ARG A 25 -3.78 5.02 1.82
CA ARG A 25 -2.57 4.39 2.37
C ARG A 25 -1.51 5.35 2.91
N VAL A 26 -1.28 5.25 4.21
CA VAL A 26 -0.22 5.96 4.96
C VAL A 26 0.87 4.98 5.36
N THR A 27 2.03 5.14 4.76
CA THR A 27 3.15 4.20 4.80
C THR A 27 4.20 4.56 5.86
N ALA A 28 4.27 5.84 6.23
CA ALA A 28 5.27 6.35 7.17
C ALA A 28 4.69 7.43 8.07
N ILE A 29 5.06 7.41 9.35
CA ILE A 29 4.73 8.46 10.31
C ILE A 29 6.00 8.89 11.03
N ALA A 30 6.25 10.19 11.07
CA ALA A 30 7.34 10.77 11.84
C ALA A 30 6.82 11.89 12.75
N VAL A 31 7.22 11.86 14.02
CA VAL A 31 6.75 12.78 15.05
C VAL A 31 7.88 13.70 15.48
N ASN A 32 7.59 14.98 15.68
CA ASN A 32 8.56 15.90 16.24
C ASN A 32 8.90 15.51 17.70
N PRO A 33 10.18 15.28 18.05
CA PRO A 33 10.57 14.78 19.36
C PRO A 33 10.30 15.77 20.50
N SER A 34 10.16 17.07 20.19
CA SER A 34 9.87 18.11 21.17
C SER A 34 8.37 18.42 21.30
N ASN A 35 7.54 17.99 20.34
CA ASN A 35 6.11 18.27 20.33
C ASN A 35 5.33 17.18 19.55
N GLY A 36 4.68 16.26 20.28
CA GLY A 36 3.89 15.16 19.72
C GLY A 36 2.62 15.57 18.93
N ASN A 37 2.31 16.87 18.84
CA ASN A 37 1.25 17.38 17.98
C ASN A 37 1.75 17.77 16.59
N ILE A 38 3.07 17.87 16.38
CA ILE A 38 3.67 18.10 15.06
C ILE A 38 4.04 16.73 14.49
N VAL A 39 3.31 16.31 13.46
CA VAL A 39 3.43 14.97 12.85
C VAL A 39 3.47 15.12 11.34
N TYR A 40 4.26 14.26 10.70
CA TYR A 40 4.35 14.12 9.26
C TYR A 40 3.89 12.72 8.88
N ALA A 41 3.01 12.63 7.88
CA ALA A 41 2.55 11.38 7.28
C ALA A 41 3.10 11.30 5.84
N GLY A 42 3.75 10.20 5.51
CA GLY A 42 4.13 9.82 4.15
C GLY A 42 3.12 8.83 3.62
N THR A 43 2.74 8.98 2.35
CA THR A 43 1.65 8.21 1.75
C THR A 43 2.10 7.52 0.47
N ALA A 44 1.36 6.48 0.07
CA ALA A 44 1.70 5.61 -1.06
C ALA A 44 1.80 6.34 -2.40
N GLY A 45 0.94 7.34 -2.62
CA GLY A 45 0.92 8.15 -3.84
C GLY A 45 0.43 9.59 -3.65
N GLY A 46 0.17 10.02 -2.41
CA GLY A 46 -0.41 11.33 -2.07
C GLY A 46 0.59 12.33 -1.47
N GLY A 47 1.87 12.01 -1.44
CA GLY A 47 2.94 12.88 -0.93
C GLY A 47 3.07 12.89 0.59
N ILE A 48 3.66 13.98 1.10
CA ILE A 48 3.88 14.21 2.53
C ILE A 48 2.84 15.20 3.04
N TRP A 49 2.22 14.85 4.17
CA TRP A 49 1.25 15.67 4.88
C TRP A 49 1.76 16.02 6.27
N LYS A 50 1.40 17.21 6.76
CA LYS A 50 1.78 17.68 8.10
C LYS A 50 0.58 18.15 8.89
N THR A 51 0.60 17.85 10.18
CA THR A 51 -0.25 18.47 11.19
C THR A 51 0.59 19.18 12.24
N THR A 52 -0.01 20.17 12.90
CA THR A 52 0.57 20.85 14.08
C THR A 52 -0.36 20.85 15.30
N ASP A 53 -1.54 20.23 15.16
CA ASP A 53 -2.60 20.16 16.18
C ASP A 53 -2.95 18.71 16.54
N GLY A 54 -2.02 17.78 16.29
CA GLY A 54 -2.15 16.38 16.66
C GLY A 54 -3.11 15.59 15.77
N GLY A 55 -3.26 16.01 14.51
CA GLY A 55 -4.01 15.32 13.46
C GLY A 55 -5.43 15.82 13.24
N SER A 56 -5.82 16.94 13.87
CA SER A 56 -7.14 17.53 13.58
C SER A 56 -7.16 18.18 12.20
N HIS A 57 -6.04 18.78 11.78
CA HIS A 57 -5.85 19.31 10.44
C HIS A 57 -4.52 18.85 9.83
N TRP A 58 -4.59 18.40 8.57
CA TRP A 58 -3.46 18.01 7.73
C TRP A 58 -3.30 18.98 6.57
N THR A 59 -2.05 19.21 6.16
CA THR A 59 -1.69 20.04 5.01
C THR A 59 -0.70 19.30 4.14
N GLY A 60 -1.01 19.15 2.84
CA GLY A 60 -0.11 18.58 1.85
C GLY A 60 1.10 19.49 1.61
N LEU A 61 2.29 18.91 1.50
CA LEU A 61 3.56 19.64 1.44
C LEU A 61 4.35 19.42 0.14
N THR A 62 3.96 18.44 -0.67
CA THR A 62 4.82 17.94 -1.78
C THR A 62 4.10 17.80 -3.11
N ASP A 63 2.93 18.41 -3.32
CA ASP A 63 2.11 18.28 -4.55
C ASP A 63 2.87 18.64 -5.84
N SER A 64 3.95 19.42 -5.74
CA SER A 64 4.79 19.81 -6.88
C SER A 64 6.03 18.92 -7.09
N GLN A 65 6.23 17.88 -6.29
CA GLN A 65 7.40 17.01 -6.38
C GLN A 65 7.23 15.95 -7.47
N ALA A 66 8.35 15.49 -8.04
CA ALA A 66 8.37 14.52 -9.14
C ALA A 66 7.92 13.11 -8.74
N SER A 67 7.88 12.81 -7.43
CA SER A 67 7.32 11.60 -6.87
C SER A 67 6.49 11.97 -5.66
N LEU A 68 5.28 11.41 -5.58
CA LEU A 68 4.38 11.53 -4.44
C LEU A 68 4.32 10.23 -3.62
N SER A 69 4.93 9.16 -4.11
CA SER A 69 5.12 7.95 -3.31
C SER A 69 6.23 8.16 -2.29
N ILE A 70 5.91 7.95 -1.02
CA ILE A 70 6.81 8.12 0.12
C ILE A 70 6.85 6.80 0.88
N GLY A 71 8.03 6.25 1.13
CA GLY A 71 8.18 5.01 1.90
C GLY A 71 8.77 5.23 3.30
N ALA A 72 9.43 6.36 3.54
CA ALA A 72 10.05 6.65 4.83
C ALA A 72 10.16 8.16 5.07
N ILE A 73 10.03 8.57 6.33
CA ILE A 73 10.27 9.95 6.78
C ILE A 73 11.10 9.93 8.07
N ALA A 74 12.12 10.78 8.13
CA ALA A 74 12.91 11.02 9.33
C ALA A 74 13.12 12.50 9.58
N LEU A 75 13.04 12.92 10.83
CA LEU A 75 13.42 14.25 11.29
C LEU A 75 14.84 14.19 11.85
N ASP A 76 15.64 15.23 11.61
CA ASP A 76 16.92 15.37 12.30
C ASP A 76 16.66 15.58 13.81
N PRO A 77 17.21 14.73 14.68
CA PRO A 77 16.94 14.79 16.13
C PRO A 77 17.54 16.04 16.79
N SER A 78 18.59 16.62 16.21
CA SER A 78 19.22 17.86 16.70
C SER A 78 18.52 19.12 16.19
N ASN A 79 17.87 19.03 15.03
CA ASN A 79 17.08 20.11 14.45
C ASN A 79 15.87 19.56 13.66
N PRO A 80 14.71 19.37 14.32
CA PRO A 80 13.50 18.80 13.69
C PRO A 80 12.89 19.62 12.55
N SER A 81 13.45 20.77 12.18
CA SER A 81 13.08 21.50 10.96
C SER A 81 13.71 20.89 9.71
N ILE A 82 14.79 20.11 9.87
CA ILE A 82 15.40 19.33 8.82
C ILE A 82 14.69 17.98 8.74
N ILE A 83 14.17 17.67 7.55
CA ILE A 83 13.36 16.48 7.30
C ILE A 83 13.89 15.80 6.05
N TYR A 84 14.01 14.49 6.10
CA TYR A 84 14.35 13.64 4.97
C TYR A 84 13.18 12.70 4.70
N ALA A 85 12.81 12.55 3.44
CA ALA A 85 11.80 11.59 3.02
C ALA A 85 12.28 10.78 1.83
N GLY A 86 12.30 9.45 1.99
CA GLY A 86 12.63 8.52 0.92
C GLY A 86 11.43 8.33 0.02
N THR A 87 11.57 8.62 -1.27
CA THR A 87 10.48 8.43 -2.24
C THR A 87 10.41 6.97 -2.70
N GLY A 88 9.22 6.49 -3.05
CA GLY A 88 8.93 5.09 -3.35
C GLY A 88 8.65 4.27 -2.09
N GLU A 89 7.75 3.31 -2.21
CA GLU A 89 7.20 2.52 -1.10
C GLU A 89 7.68 1.07 -1.17
N ALA A 90 8.33 0.58 -0.11
CA ALA A 90 8.91 -0.77 -0.05
C ALA A 90 7.95 -1.79 0.58
N ASN A 91 6.67 -1.77 0.18
CA ASN A 91 5.65 -2.71 0.69
C ASN A 91 5.42 -3.94 -0.19
N GLY A 92 6.26 -4.18 -1.19
CA GLY A 92 6.15 -5.40 -2.01
C GLY A 92 4.85 -5.50 -2.83
N CYS A 93 4.13 -4.39 -3.00
CA CYS A 93 2.87 -4.32 -3.74
C CYS A 93 3.10 -4.10 -5.24
N ALA A 94 2.13 -4.53 -6.07
CA ALA A 94 2.24 -4.44 -7.52
C ALA A 94 2.05 -3.00 -8.04
N ASP A 95 1.32 -2.17 -7.30
CA ASP A 95 1.04 -0.75 -7.53
C ASP A 95 2.05 0.19 -6.85
N CYS A 96 3.01 -0.35 -6.10
CA CYS A 96 4.04 0.43 -5.40
C CYS A 96 4.95 1.15 -6.40
N GLN A 97 5.10 2.47 -6.27
CA GLN A 97 5.96 3.25 -7.16
C GLN A 97 7.43 3.21 -6.73
N TYR A 98 8.33 3.28 -7.71
CA TYR A 98 9.79 3.37 -7.46
C TYR A 98 10.22 4.78 -7.08
N THR A 99 11.41 4.86 -6.51
CA THR A 99 12.01 6.10 -6.06
C THR A 99 12.33 7.09 -7.19
N ARG A 100 12.40 8.36 -6.83
CA ARG A 100 13.14 9.43 -7.53
C ARG A 100 14.30 9.98 -6.70
N GLY A 101 14.58 9.38 -5.54
CA GLY A 101 15.60 9.80 -4.58
C GLY A 101 15.03 10.25 -3.23
N VAL A 102 15.77 11.11 -2.53
CA VAL A 102 15.41 11.59 -1.19
C VAL A 102 14.97 13.05 -1.27
N LEU A 103 13.77 13.36 -0.78
CA LEU A 103 13.33 14.73 -0.57
C LEU A 103 13.92 15.25 0.74
N LYS A 104 14.46 16.46 0.73
CA LYS A 104 14.97 17.16 1.91
C LYS A 104 14.27 18.50 2.09
N SER A 105 13.81 18.75 3.30
CA SER A 105 13.40 20.06 3.78
C SER A 105 14.39 20.57 4.83
N SER A 106 14.57 21.89 4.89
CA SER A 106 15.34 22.55 5.97
C SER A 106 14.53 23.55 6.80
N ASP A 107 13.24 23.69 6.50
CA ASP A 107 12.33 24.71 7.03
C ASP A 107 11.01 24.12 7.56
N GLY A 108 11.06 22.89 8.05
CA GLY A 108 9.90 22.19 8.63
C GLY A 108 8.85 21.78 7.61
N GLY A 109 9.24 21.57 6.36
CA GLY A 109 8.42 21.05 5.27
C GLY A 109 7.75 22.13 4.42
N THR A 110 8.16 23.40 4.57
CA THR A 110 7.63 24.51 3.77
C THR A 110 8.18 24.46 2.35
N SER A 111 9.43 24.04 2.18
CA SER A 111 10.05 23.80 0.88
C SER A 111 10.83 22.48 0.86
N TRP A 112 10.87 21.86 -0.32
CA TRP A 112 11.49 20.55 -0.51
C TRP A 112 12.41 20.57 -1.73
N GLN A 113 13.59 19.98 -1.55
CA GLN A 113 14.55 19.72 -2.60
C GLN A 113 14.69 18.21 -2.80
N LEU A 114 14.56 17.76 -4.05
CA LEU A 114 14.95 16.40 -4.42
C LEU A 114 16.48 16.32 -4.47
N MET A 115 17.05 15.51 -3.57
CA MET A 115 18.48 15.35 -3.41
C MET A 115 19.00 14.27 -4.34
N ASP A 116 20.04 14.61 -5.09
CA ASP A 116 20.82 13.72 -5.95
C ASP A 116 20.01 12.78 -6.85
N ALA A 117 19.04 13.32 -7.58
CA ALA A 117 18.17 12.54 -8.46
C ALA A 117 18.93 11.67 -9.48
N ALA A 118 20.16 12.05 -9.85
CA ALA A 118 20.99 11.30 -10.79
C ALA A 118 21.47 9.95 -10.22
N ASP A 119 21.77 9.87 -8.92
CA ASP A 119 22.14 8.62 -8.24
C ASP A 119 20.98 7.59 -8.24
N PHE A 120 19.75 8.07 -8.42
CA PHE A 120 18.53 7.25 -8.36
C PHE A 120 17.82 7.11 -9.71
N ASP A 121 18.30 7.78 -10.77
CA ASP A 121 17.65 7.75 -12.08
C ASP A 121 17.72 6.34 -12.69
N GLY A 122 16.60 5.85 -13.19
CA GLY A 122 16.45 4.48 -13.69
C GLY A 122 16.59 3.38 -12.63
N SER A 123 16.62 3.71 -11.34
CA SER A 123 16.69 2.70 -10.27
C SER A 123 15.30 2.15 -9.92
N TYR A 124 15.17 0.82 -9.88
CA TYR A 124 13.97 0.10 -9.43
C TYR A 124 13.99 -0.15 -7.91
N LEU A 125 14.40 0.85 -7.13
CA LEU A 125 14.49 0.75 -5.67
C LEU A 125 13.40 1.56 -4.98
N GLN A 126 13.05 1.14 -3.77
CA GLN A 126 12.08 1.79 -2.89
C GLN A 126 12.70 1.95 -1.50
N PHE A 127 12.28 2.99 -0.77
CA PHE A 127 12.74 3.24 0.58
C PHE A 127 11.79 2.59 1.59
N SER A 128 12.34 1.96 2.62
CA SER A 128 11.59 1.32 3.72
C SER A 128 11.75 2.06 5.04
N SER A 129 12.88 2.75 5.23
CA SER A 129 13.24 3.42 6.48
C SER A 129 14.37 4.42 6.27
N ILE A 130 14.41 5.47 7.09
CA ILE A 130 15.49 6.45 7.15
C ILE A 130 15.76 6.77 8.63
N VAL A 131 17.03 6.93 8.98
CA VAL A 131 17.45 7.43 10.29
C VAL A 131 18.59 8.44 10.14
N VAL A 132 18.53 9.53 10.93
CA VAL A 132 19.56 10.55 11.03
C VAL A 132 20.32 10.33 12.33
N ASP A 133 21.66 10.25 12.26
CA ASP A 133 22.54 10.04 13.40
C ASP A 133 22.46 11.22 14.39
N LYS A 134 22.18 10.95 15.68
CA LYS A 134 22.09 11.98 16.73
C LYS A 134 23.42 12.69 16.99
N LEU A 135 24.55 12.04 16.72
CA LEU A 135 25.89 12.60 16.90
C LEU A 135 26.34 13.41 15.69
N ASN A 136 25.72 13.20 14.52
CA ASN A 136 26.12 13.85 13.28
C ASN A 136 24.96 13.95 12.26
N SER A 137 24.32 15.12 12.17
CA SER A 137 23.27 15.44 11.17
C SER A 137 23.66 15.25 9.70
N GLN A 138 24.95 15.10 9.38
CA GLN A 138 25.41 14.79 8.02
C GLN A 138 25.44 13.30 7.73
N HIS A 139 25.42 12.45 8.76
CA HIS A 139 25.41 11.00 8.66
C HIS A 139 23.97 10.48 8.69
N ILE A 140 23.56 9.83 7.61
CA ILE A 140 22.18 9.36 7.41
C ILE A 140 22.25 7.95 6.87
N LEU A 141 21.40 7.06 7.38
CA LEU A 141 21.23 5.70 6.87
C LEU A 141 19.81 5.54 6.33
N ALA A 142 19.67 4.75 5.28
CA ALA A 142 18.39 4.43 4.68
C ALA A 142 18.29 2.95 4.30
N GLY A 143 17.24 2.29 4.78
CA GLY A 143 16.87 0.96 4.32
C GLY A 143 16.13 1.05 2.99
N THR A 144 16.46 0.15 2.06
CA THR A 144 15.85 0.08 0.73
C THR A 144 15.68 -1.36 0.27
N THR A 145 14.91 -1.57 -0.79
CA THR A 145 14.79 -2.87 -1.49
C THR A 145 16.11 -3.34 -2.14
N ALA A 146 17.10 -2.46 -2.27
CA ALA A 146 18.44 -2.77 -2.78
C ALA A 146 19.51 -2.96 -1.68
N GLY A 147 19.17 -2.73 -0.41
CA GLY A 147 20.08 -2.80 0.73
C GLY A 147 20.16 -1.50 1.53
N LEU A 148 21.21 -1.37 2.35
CA LEU A 148 21.44 -0.18 3.16
C LEU A 148 22.20 0.88 2.36
N LEU A 149 21.59 2.04 2.15
CA LEU A 149 22.27 3.25 1.67
C LEU A 149 22.74 4.08 2.87
N TYR A 150 23.82 4.84 2.68
CA TYR A 150 24.25 5.85 3.63
C TYR A 150 24.73 7.12 2.94
N SER A 151 24.64 8.23 3.67
CA SER A 151 25.17 9.53 3.29
C SER A 151 26.07 10.07 4.41
N THR A 152 27.10 10.81 4.05
CA THR A 152 28.02 11.49 4.99
C THR A 152 28.05 13.01 4.79
N ASN A 153 27.19 13.53 3.90
CA ASN A 153 27.12 14.93 3.50
C ASN A 153 25.66 15.45 3.51
N GLY A 154 24.86 14.93 4.45
CA GLY A 154 23.50 15.41 4.69
C GLY A 154 22.56 15.12 3.53
N GLY A 155 22.73 13.97 2.87
CA GLY A 155 21.90 13.51 1.76
C GLY A 155 22.29 14.05 0.39
N SER A 156 23.40 14.79 0.27
CA SER A 156 23.85 15.37 -1.01
C SER A 156 24.39 14.34 -1.99
N SER A 157 24.85 13.19 -1.49
CA SER A 157 25.14 11.99 -2.28
C SER A 157 24.97 10.74 -1.42
N TRP A 158 24.78 9.59 -2.06
CA TRP A 158 24.53 8.33 -1.38
C TRP A 158 25.50 7.22 -1.81
N SER A 159 25.68 6.24 -0.94
CA SER A 159 26.51 5.07 -1.23
C SER A 159 25.85 3.82 -0.68
N LEU A 160 25.84 2.77 -1.48
CA LEU A 160 25.39 1.45 -1.03
C LEU A 160 26.45 0.84 -0.11
N SER A 161 26.03 0.42 1.08
CA SER A 161 26.90 -0.22 2.06
C SER A 161 27.34 -1.59 1.59
N GLY A 162 28.65 -1.78 1.39
CA GLY A 162 29.22 -3.10 1.09
C GLY A 162 29.04 -4.10 2.24
N ASN A 163 28.86 -3.62 3.47
CA ASN A 163 28.72 -4.44 4.68
C ASN A 163 27.38 -5.16 4.76
N LEU A 164 26.34 -4.67 4.09
CA LEU A 164 25.01 -5.28 4.02
C LEU A 164 24.62 -5.65 2.57
N LYS A 165 25.63 -5.87 1.72
CA LYS A 165 25.49 -6.34 0.32
C LYS A 165 26.10 -7.73 0.10
N ALA A 166 27.04 -8.17 0.95
CA ALA A 166 27.92 -9.32 0.67
C ALA A 166 27.61 -10.58 1.51
N LEU A 167 26.47 -10.61 2.21
CA LEU A 167 26.22 -11.61 3.25
C LEU A 167 25.17 -12.64 2.83
N SER A 168 24.27 -12.22 1.95
CA SER A 168 23.47 -13.14 1.18
C SER A 168 24.24 -13.63 -0.04
N SER A 169 23.97 -14.86 -0.46
CA SER A 169 24.20 -15.25 -1.85
C SER A 169 23.14 -14.65 -2.80
N SER A 170 22.14 -13.95 -2.25
CA SER A 170 21.08 -13.25 -2.97
C SER A 170 21.51 -11.89 -3.51
N LEU A 171 21.00 -11.60 -4.71
CA LEU A 171 21.03 -10.27 -5.35
C LEU A 171 19.96 -9.31 -4.77
N TYR A 172 19.01 -9.81 -3.98
CA TYR A 172 17.91 -9.06 -3.35
C TYR A 172 18.09 -9.07 -1.83
N GLN A 173 18.52 -7.95 -1.26
CA GLN A 173 18.77 -7.77 0.17
C GLN A 173 17.98 -6.55 0.63
N GLU A 174 16.68 -6.71 0.85
CA GLU A 174 15.88 -5.63 1.40
C GLU A 174 16.28 -5.39 2.86
N VAL A 175 16.63 -4.15 3.16
CA VAL A 175 16.71 -3.69 4.56
C VAL A 175 15.34 -3.13 4.87
N SER A 176 14.51 -3.86 5.60
CA SER A 176 13.11 -3.48 5.88
C SER A 176 13.01 -2.38 6.94
N THR A 177 13.98 -2.29 7.84
CA THR A 177 14.10 -1.18 8.80
C THR A 177 15.54 -0.96 9.24
N VAL A 178 15.90 0.30 9.47
CA VAL A 178 17.13 0.73 10.15
C VAL A 178 16.80 1.82 11.15
N PHE A 179 17.31 1.71 12.37
CA PHE A 179 17.16 2.75 13.39
C PHE A 179 18.35 2.78 14.34
N GLU A 180 18.46 3.89 15.06
CA GLU A 180 19.46 4.15 16.09
C GLU A 180 18.89 3.85 17.48
N ASP A 181 19.70 3.27 18.34
CA ASP A 181 19.33 2.99 19.73
C ASP A 181 18.98 4.30 20.46
N PRO A 182 17.82 4.35 21.16
CA PRO A 182 17.35 5.57 21.82
C PRO A 182 18.24 6.00 22.98
N SER A 183 18.97 5.08 23.61
CA SER A 183 19.80 5.28 24.80
C SER A 183 21.30 5.37 24.49
N ASN A 184 21.76 4.80 23.37
CA ASN A 184 23.15 4.82 22.95
C ASN A 184 23.28 5.15 21.44
N PRO A 185 23.60 6.41 21.07
CA PRO A 185 23.63 6.85 19.67
C PRO A 185 24.82 6.31 18.84
N GLN A 186 25.61 5.38 19.40
CA GLN A 186 26.59 4.62 18.61
C GLN A 186 26.02 3.28 18.14
N ILE A 187 24.92 2.81 18.72
CA ILE A 187 24.31 1.53 18.38
C ILE A 187 23.23 1.76 17.35
N PHE A 188 23.30 0.98 16.27
CA PHE A 188 22.29 0.96 15.21
C PHE A 188 21.86 -0.47 14.96
N PHE A 189 20.59 -0.65 14.62
CA PHE A 189 20.03 -1.93 14.22
C PHE A 189 19.52 -1.86 12.79
N ALA A 190 19.65 -2.98 12.07
CA ALA A 190 19.07 -3.15 10.75
C ALA A 190 18.42 -4.52 10.64
N ALA A 191 17.19 -4.57 10.14
CA ALA A 191 16.49 -5.80 9.83
C ALA A 191 16.57 -6.06 8.32
N VAL A 192 16.88 -7.30 7.94
CA VAL A 192 17.05 -7.71 6.54
C VAL A 192 16.09 -8.86 6.24
N GLY A 193 15.03 -8.57 5.50
CA GLY A 193 14.15 -9.55 4.88
C GLY A 193 14.74 -9.87 3.50
N GLU A 194 15.22 -11.09 3.26
CA GLU A 194 15.99 -11.36 2.04
C GLU A 194 15.09 -11.63 0.81
N GLY A 195 13.89 -11.03 0.74
CA GLY A 195 13.00 -11.11 -0.43
C GLY A 195 12.79 -12.54 -0.96
N CYS A 196 12.65 -13.51 -0.05
CA CYS A 196 12.54 -14.94 -0.37
C CYS A 196 13.75 -15.61 -1.05
N ALA A 197 14.87 -14.91 -1.13
CA ALA A 197 16.13 -15.48 -1.54
C ALA A 197 16.88 -16.13 -0.37
N GLY A 198 16.73 -15.61 0.85
CA GLY A 198 17.44 -16.11 2.04
C GLY A 198 16.58 -16.27 3.30
N TYR A 199 17.24 -16.30 4.44
CA TYR A 199 16.71 -16.67 5.76
C TYR A 199 16.53 -15.49 6.72
N GLY A 200 16.88 -14.28 6.28
CA GLY A 200 16.74 -13.05 7.03
C GLY A 200 17.69 -12.93 8.22
N TYR A 201 18.02 -11.69 8.58
CA TYR A 201 18.88 -11.40 9.72
C TYR A 201 18.56 -10.06 10.37
N ILE A 202 18.81 -9.98 11.67
CA ILE A 202 18.95 -8.71 12.39
C ILE A 202 20.44 -8.47 12.61
N ARG A 203 20.89 -7.25 12.32
CA ARG A 203 22.26 -6.81 12.53
C ARG A 203 22.31 -5.66 13.51
N ARG A 204 23.43 -5.60 14.23
CA ARG A 204 23.78 -4.48 15.09
C ARG A 204 25.14 -3.90 14.68
N SER A 205 25.20 -2.58 14.61
CA SER A 205 26.42 -1.78 14.58
C SER A 205 26.66 -1.18 15.97
N ASN A 206 27.93 -0.94 16.31
CA ASN A 206 28.35 -0.27 17.55
C ASN A 206 29.21 0.98 17.26
N ASP A 207 29.21 1.42 16.00
CA ASP A 207 30.00 2.54 15.50
C ASP A 207 29.16 3.38 14.55
N SER A 208 27.97 3.78 14.98
CA SER A 208 27.09 4.67 14.23
C SER A 208 26.72 4.18 12.82
N GLY A 209 26.66 2.86 12.61
CA GLY A 209 26.30 2.27 11.32
C GLY A 209 27.45 2.17 10.31
N TYR A 210 28.68 2.56 10.66
CA TYR A 210 29.84 2.43 9.77
C TYR A 210 30.20 0.97 9.50
N THR A 211 30.17 0.11 10.53
CA THR A 211 30.44 -1.33 10.40
C THR A 211 29.34 -2.20 11.00
N TRP A 212 29.19 -3.40 10.41
CA TRP A 212 28.14 -4.36 10.76
C TRP A 212 28.76 -5.75 10.90
N PRO A 213 29.47 -6.05 12.01
CA PRO A 213 30.29 -7.25 12.07
C PRO A 213 29.45 -8.51 12.32
N ALA A 214 29.92 -9.64 11.80
CA ALA A 214 29.15 -10.90 11.77
C ALA A 214 28.84 -11.48 13.17
N ASN A 215 29.64 -11.13 14.18
CA ASN A 215 29.42 -11.55 15.58
C ASN A 215 28.21 -10.87 16.25
N TYR A 216 27.65 -9.82 15.64
CA TYR A 216 26.39 -9.19 16.06
C TYR A 216 25.29 -9.40 15.01
N THR A 217 25.28 -10.57 14.37
CA THR A 217 24.27 -10.98 13.40
C THR A 217 23.46 -12.15 13.92
N ILE A 218 22.15 -12.00 13.92
CA ILE A 218 21.22 -13.04 14.33
C ILE A 218 20.49 -13.55 13.10
N LYS A 219 20.67 -14.83 12.77
CA LYS A 219 19.93 -15.50 11.69
C LYS A 219 18.52 -15.81 12.19
N LEU A 220 17.50 -15.41 11.44
CA LEU A 220 16.12 -15.44 11.94
C LEU A 220 15.43 -16.77 11.73
N SER A 221 15.85 -17.54 10.73
CA SER A 221 15.24 -18.83 10.43
C SER A 221 15.24 -19.80 11.62
N VAL A 222 16.20 -19.69 12.55
CA VAL A 222 16.30 -20.56 13.73
C VAL A 222 15.12 -20.42 14.71
N PHE A 223 14.32 -19.35 14.59
CA PHE A 223 13.17 -19.09 15.45
C PHE A 223 11.86 -19.65 14.89
N ALA A 224 11.89 -20.40 13.79
CA ALA A 224 10.71 -21.14 13.37
C ALA A 224 10.36 -22.26 14.37
N PRO A 225 9.08 -22.44 14.75
CA PRO A 225 8.68 -23.47 15.70
C PRO A 225 8.95 -24.87 15.15
N ALA A 226 9.54 -25.75 15.96
CA ALA A 226 9.68 -27.17 15.63
C ALA A 226 8.30 -27.86 15.56
N PRO A 227 8.12 -28.93 14.74
CA PRO A 227 9.10 -29.59 13.87
C PRO A 227 9.21 -28.97 12.46
N PHE A 228 8.69 -27.76 12.26
CA PHE A 228 8.37 -27.21 10.95
C PHE A 228 9.58 -26.56 10.25
N GLY A 229 10.80 -27.09 10.36
CA GLY A 229 11.98 -26.61 9.59
C GLY A 229 12.28 -25.09 9.69
N TYR A 230 13.00 -24.57 8.70
CA TYR A 230 13.54 -23.21 8.66
C TYR A 230 13.02 -22.48 7.41
N PRO A 231 11.91 -21.72 7.47
CA PRO A 231 11.41 -20.99 6.31
C PRO A 231 12.36 -19.85 5.95
N LYS A 232 12.34 -19.50 4.67
CA LYS A 232 12.88 -18.22 4.22
C LYS A 232 12.02 -17.09 4.75
N ILE A 233 12.64 -15.93 4.97
CA ILE A 233 11.99 -14.76 5.55
C ILE A 233 11.78 -13.73 4.45
N SER A 234 10.52 -13.30 4.27
CA SER A 234 10.16 -12.26 3.31
C SER A 234 10.51 -10.89 3.88
N ARG A 235 9.97 -10.57 5.05
CA ARG A 235 10.11 -9.27 5.72
C ARG A 235 10.20 -9.42 7.24
N VAL A 236 10.81 -8.41 7.85
CA VAL A 236 11.03 -8.35 9.30
C VAL A 236 10.60 -6.98 9.82
N GLY A 237 9.62 -6.96 10.71
CA GLY A 237 9.34 -5.80 11.54
C GLY A 237 10.28 -5.83 12.75
N LEU A 238 10.85 -4.68 13.14
CA LEU A 238 11.76 -4.57 14.27
C LEU A 238 11.59 -3.21 14.95
N GLY A 239 11.51 -3.21 16.28
CA GLY A 239 11.47 -2.01 17.10
C GLY A 239 12.22 -2.18 18.42
N GLU A 240 12.66 -1.06 18.98
CA GLU A 240 13.41 -1.02 20.24
C GLU A 240 12.78 -0.06 21.24
N GLY A 241 12.72 -0.49 22.50
CA GLY A 241 12.33 0.32 23.64
C GLY A 241 13.50 0.60 24.59
N PRO A 242 13.22 1.19 25.76
CA PRO A 242 14.24 1.54 26.74
C PRO A 242 15.08 0.34 27.20
N GLY A 243 16.36 0.59 27.48
CA GLY A 243 17.24 -0.41 28.08
C GLY A 243 17.68 -1.53 27.13
N GLY A 244 17.61 -1.32 25.82
CA GLY A 244 18.07 -2.29 24.83
C GLY A 244 17.11 -3.47 24.65
N VAL A 245 15.82 -3.26 24.89
CA VAL A 245 14.80 -4.30 24.70
C VAL A 245 14.24 -4.17 23.29
N LEU A 246 14.38 -5.23 22.49
CA LEU A 246 13.90 -5.26 21.11
C LEU A 246 12.80 -6.30 20.94
N TYR A 247 11.90 -6.01 20.00
CA TYR A 247 10.91 -6.95 19.50
C TYR A 247 11.01 -7.03 17.98
N ALA A 248 10.79 -8.22 17.43
CA ALA A 248 10.70 -8.41 15.99
C ALA A 248 9.59 -9.39 15.61
N SER A 249 8.90 -9.13 14.50
CA SER A 249 7.92 -10.00 13.86
C SER A 249 8.45 -10.50 12.52
N LEU A 250 8.34 -11.80 12.29
CA LEU A 250 8.96 -12.49 11.17
C LEU A 250 7.90 -12.99 10.19
N ALA A 251 7.94 -12.53 8.95
CA ALA A 251 7.04 -13.00 7.89
C ALA A 251 7.74 -14.05 6.99
N ALA A 252 7.01 -15.11 6.65
CA ALA A 252 7.50 -16.22 5.87
C ALA A 252 7.43 -15.96 4.37
N CYS A 253 8.30 -16.66 3.64
CA CYS A 253 8.10 -16.91 2.23
C CYS A 253 7.31 -18.20 1.99
N SER A 254 6.72 -18.32 0.80
CA SER A 254 6.08 -19.56 0.38
C SER A 254 7.10 -20.72 0.37
N SER A 255 6.79 -21.80 1.09
CA SER A 255 7.61 -23.01 1.12
C SER A 255 6.74 -24.26 1.20
N THR A 256 7.20 -25.35 0.59
CA THR A 256 6.46 -26.62 0.52
C THR A 256 6.76 -27.56 1.69
N THR A 257 7.90 -27.41 2.37
CA THR A 257 8.24 -28.19 3.57
C THR A 257 9.21 -27.40 4.46
N PRO A 258 8.76 -26.82 5.58
CA PRO A 258 7.37 -26.70 6.07
C PRO A 258 6.41 -25.98 5.12
N ALA A 259 5.11 -26.19 5.28
CA ALA A 259 4.10 -25.45 4.54
C ALA A 259 3.87 -24.06 5.18
N TYR A 260 4.54 -23.04 4.64
CA TYR A 260 4.23 -21.63 4.88
C TYR A 260 3.67 -21.01 3.59
N SER A 261 2.70 -20.11 3.75
CA SER A 261 2.31 -19.20 2.68
C SER A 261 3.20 -17.95 2.72
N LEU A 262 3.28 -17.23 1.61
CA LEU A 262 3.92 -15.91 1.61
C LEU A 262 3.22 -14.99 2.62
N GLY A 263 3.99 -14.19 3.36
CA GLY A 263 3.47 -13.24 4.34
C GLY A 263 3.05 -13.85 5.69
N GLN A 264 3.03 -15.18 5.83
CA GLN A 264 2.54 -15.84 7.05
C GLN A 264 3.47 -15.58 8.26
N LEU A 265 2.92 -15.40 9.46
CA LEU A 265 3.71 -15.19 10.68
C LEU A 265 4.50 -16.44 11.04
N VAL A 266 5.82 -16.29 11.14
CA VAL A 266 6.73 -17.32 11.65
C VAL A 266 6.79 -17.25 13.18
N ALA A 267 7.09 -16.07 13.72
CA ALA A 267 7.18 -15.81 15.15
C ALA A 267 7.26 -14.31 15.45
N VAL A 268 6.93 -13.96 16.69
CA VAL A 268 7.41 -12.76 17.37
C VAL A 268 8.53 -13.15 18.33
N ILE A 269 9.66 -12.47 18.22
CA ILE A 269 10.85 -12.69 19.06
C ILE A 269 11.20 -11.42 19.85
N LYS A 270 11.88 -11.61 20.97
CA LYS A 270 12.29 -10.56 21.89
C LYS A 270 13.76 -10.69 22.26
N SER A 271 14.46 -9.56 22.40
CA SER A 271 15.76 -9.45 23.05
C SER A 271 15.65 -8.49 24.24
N THR A 272 16.41 -8.75 25.31
CA THR A 272 16.48 -7.87 26.49
C THR A 272 17.89 -7.36 26.77
N ASP A 273 18.79 -7.52 25.80
CA ASP A 273 20.22 -7.26 25.97
C ASP A 273 20.85 -6.62 24.71
N ALA A 274 20.12 -5.70 24.09
CA ALA A 274 20.52 -4.97 22.89
C ALA A 274 20.86 -5.92 21.73
N GLY A 275 20.00 -6.92 21.52
CA GLY A 275 20.03 -7.81 20.36
C GLY A 275 21.07 -8.92 20.41
N LEU A 276 21.73 -9.16 21.55
CA LEU A 276 22.76 -10.20 21.69
C LEU A 276 22.13 -11.60 21.81
N HIS A 277 21.03 -11.72 22.55
CA HIS A 277 20.27 -12.94 22.69
C HIS A 277 18.79 -12.69 22.42
N TRP A 278 18.12 -13.69 21.82
CA TRP A 278 16.73 -13.61 21.41
C TRP A 278 15.95 -14.84 21.87
N THR A 279 14.70 -14.63 22.28
CA THR A 279 13.77 -15.67 22.69
C THR A 279 12.42 -15.47 22.00
N HIS A 280 11.57 -16.51 21.99
CA HIS A 280 10.19 -16.37 21.53
C HIS A 280 9.39 -15.54 22.53
N ALA A 281 8.68 -14.53 22.01
CA ALA A 281 7.58 -13.88 22.71
C ALA A 281 6.23 -14.49 22.28
N LEU A 282 6.06 -14.76 20.98
CA LEU A 282 4.90 -15.46 20.44
C LEU A 282 5.32 -16.41 19.31
N PRO A 283 5.07 -17.72 19.39
CA PRO A 283 5.24 -18.59 18.23
C PRO A 283 4.09 -18.37 17.23
N GLY A 284 4.37 -18.24 15.92
CA GLY A 284 3.38 -17.89 14.88
C GLY A 284 2.25 -18.90 14.62
N ARG A 285 2.20 -19.99 15.41
CA ARG A 285 1.11 -20.99 15.42
C ARG A 285 0.68 -21.34 16.85
N ALA A 286 0.83 -20.41 17.79
CA ALA A 286 0.34 -20.57 19.15
C ALA A 286 -1.18 -20.86 19.12
N PRO A 287 -1.67 -21.93 19.77
CA PRO A 287 -3.10 -22.17 19.87
C PRO A 287 -3.81 -20.98 20.53
N GLY A 288 -4.87 -20.46 19.89
CA GLY A 288 -5.74 -19.43 20.45
C GLY A 288 -5.38 -17.98 20.14
N LEU A 289 -4.35 -17.71 19.34
CA LEU A 289 -4.07 -16.38 18.78
C LEU A 289 -4.07 -16.46 17.26
N SER A 290 -4.85 -15.58 16.62
CA SER A 290 -4.88 -15.44 15.17
C SER A 290 -3.56 -14.84 14.68
N ASP A 291 -3.05 -15.37 13.58
CA ASP A 291 -1.97 -14.74 12.82
C ASP A 291 -2.46 -13.34 12.41
N PHE A 292 -1.80 -12.30 12.93
CA PHE A 292 -2.24 -10.91 12.72
C PHE A 292 -1.93 -10.40 11.32
N PHE A 293 -1.23 -11.18 10.49
CA PHE A 293 -1.08 -10.94 9.05
C PHE A 293 -2.19 -11.60 8.23
N GLN A 294 -3.12 -12.33 8.84
CA GLN A 294 -4.11 -13.09 8.07
C GLN A 294 -5.26 -12.19 7.56
N GLY A 295 -5.29 -11.95 6.25
CA GLY A 295 -6.40 -11.26 5.57
C GLY A 295 -7.52 -12.19 5.09
N GLY A 296 -7.27 -13.50 5.05
CA GLY A 296 -8.28 -14.50 4.64
C GLY A 296 -7.79 -15.94 4.73
N PRO A 297 -8.62 -16.93 4.36
CA PRO A 297 -8.20 -18.33 4.36
C PRO A 297 -7.02 -18.57 3.39
N GLY A 298 -5.81 -18.79 3.95
CA GLY A 298 -4.61 -19.05 3.16
C GLY A 298 -3.93 -17.80 2.56
N PHE A 299 -4.42 -16.61 2.88
CA PHE A 299 -3.86 -15.33 2.44
C PHE A 299 -3.33 -14.55 3.64
N TYR A 300 -2.07 -14.10 3.54
CA TYR A 300 -1.36 -13.39 4.60
C TYR A 300 -0.57 -12.23 4.00
N GLN A 301 -0.41 -11.16 4.75
CA GLN A 301 0.16 -9.90 4.25
C GLN A 301 1.46 -9.48 4.95
N GLY A 302 2.12 -10.30 5.78
CA GLY A 302 3.30 -9.85 6.54
C GLY A 302 4.53 -9.42 5.73
N ASP A 303 4.53 -9.63 4.41
CA ASP A 303 5.46 -9.01 3.45
C ASP A 303 5.02 -7.60 2.98
N TYR A 304 3.72 -7.32 2.98
CA TYR A 304 3.09 -6.03 2.70
C TYR A 304 3.03 -5.10 3.91
N ASP A 305 2.58 -5.59 5.07
CA ASP A 305 2.33 -4.81 6.28
C ASP A 305 2.96 -5.44 7.53
N ASN A 306 4.11 -4.91 7.95
CA ASN A 306 4.83 -5.47 9.09
C ASN A 306 5.64 -4.41 9.83
N VAL A 307 5.03 -3.86 10.86
CA VAL A 307 5.62 -2.81 11.70
C VAL A 307 5.66 -3.25 13.17
N VAL A 308 6.78 -2.94 13.83
CA VAL A 308 6.94 -3.16 15.28
C VAL A 308 7.39 -1.86 15.91
N ALA A 309 6.69 -1.44 16.94
CA ALA A 309 7.04 -0.26 17.73
C ALA A 309 6.98 -0.60 19.23
N VAL A 310 7.88 -0.01 20.00
CA VAL A 310 7.98 -0.24 21.45
C VAL A 310 7.80 1.10 22.17
N ASP A 311 7.05 1.10 23.26
CA ASP A 311 6.80 2.30 24.05
C ASP A 311 8.14 2.86 24.59
N PRO A 312 8.48 4.13 24.29
CA PRO A 312 9.75 4.73 24.68
C PRO A 312 9.90 4.96 26.18
N THR A 313 8.86 4.68 26.96
CA THR A 313 8.85 4.83 28.43
C THR A 313 8.82 3.50 29.16
N ASN A 314 8.45 2.40 28.49
CA ASN A 314 8.32 1.08 29.10
C ASN A 314 8.52 -0.03 28.07
N ALA A 315 9.67 -0.70 28.16
CA ALA A 315 10.06 -1.81 27.29
C ALA A 315 9.15 -3.05 27.34
N ASN A 316 8.21 -3.14 28.29
CA ASN A 316 7.22 -4.22 28.31
C ASN A 316 5.98 -3.92 27.46
N ARG A 317 5.89 -2.72 26.88
CA ARG A 317 4.79 -2.31 26.02
C ARG A 317 5.26 -2.24 24.57
N ALA A 318 4.65 -3.03 23.71
CA ALA A 318 4.98 -3.06 22.28
C ALA A 318 3.72 -3.31 21.45
N VAL A 319 3.76 -2.84 20.21
CA VAL A 319 2.70 -2.94 19.22
C VAL A 319 3.26 -3.56 17.95
N PHE A 320 2.47 -4.45 17.35
CA PHE A 320 2.78 -5.21 16.15
C PHE A 320 1.64 -4.96 15.15
N GLY A 321 1.94 -4.27 14.07
CA GLY A 321 0.99 -3.98 12.99
C GLY A 321 1.17 -4.95 11.82
N GLY A 322 0.05 -5.39 11.30
CA GLY A 322 -0.17 -6.04 10.01
C GLY A 322 -1.65 -5.82 9.66
N VAL A 323 -2.32 -6.82 9.09
CA VAL A 323 -3.76 -6.73 8.77
C VAL A 323 -4.59 -6.27 9.96
N THR A 324 -4.24 -6.74 11.16
CA THR A 324 -4.70 -6.18 12.43
C THR A 324 -3.51 -5.77 13.31
N MET A 325 -3.79 -5.25 14.50
CA MET A 325 -2.79 -4.76 15.43
C MET A 325 -2.82 -5.55 16.75
N LEU A 326 -1.71 -6.20 17.09
CA LEU A 326 -1.50 -6.80 18.40
C LEU A 326 -0.72 -5.85 19.31
N ALA A 327 -1.11 -5.78 20.57
CA ALA A 327 -0.36 -5.08 21.61
C ALA A 327 -0.03 -6.03 22.78
N THR A 328 1.13 -5.82 23.39
CA THR A 328 1.50 -6.42 24.68
C THR A 328 1.78 -5.32 25.69
N SER A 329 1.43 -5.55 26.96
CA SER A 329 1.74 -4.63 28.08
C SER A 329 2.59 -5.27 29.17
N ASP A 330 2.87 -6.57 29.05
CA ASP A 330 3.56 -7.41 30.04
C ASP A 330 4.87 -8.01 29.50
N GLY A 331 5.36 -7.44 28.40
CA GLY A 331 6.64 -7.81 27.83
C GLY A 331 6.58 -9.02 26.91
N GLY A 332 5.42 -9.33 26.34
CA GLY A 332 5.20 -10.43 25.41
C GLY A 332 4.73 -11.72 26.08
N ALA A 333 4.27 -11.67 27.33
CA ALA A 333 3.64 -12.83 27.97
C ALA A 333 2.18 -12.99 27.51
N THR A 334 1.49 -11.88 27.24
CA THR A 334 0.17 -11.84 26.62
C THR A 334 0.10 -10.81 25.49
N PHE A 335 -0.82 -11.06 24.55
CA PHE A 335 -1.10 -10.19 23.41
C PHE A 335 -2.60 -9.98 23.29
N THR A 336 -3.01 -8.76 22.93
CA THR A 336 -4.39 -8.36 22.69
C THR A 336 -4.51 -7.74 21.32
N ASP A 337 -5.51 -8.15 20.53
CA ASP A 337 -5.88 -7.41 19.31
C ASP A 337 -6.56 -6.10 19.72
N VAL A 338 -5.95 -4.98 19.36
CA VAL A 338 -6.37 -3.62 19.72
C VAL A 338 -6.94 -2.83 18.53
N ALA A 339 -6.95 -3.39 17.33
CA ALA A 339 -7.54 -2.75 16.14
C ALA A 339 -8.87 -3.40 15.74
N LYS A 340 -8.96 -4.73 15.74
CA LYS A 340 -10.17 -5.53 15.46
C LYS A 340 -10.95 -5.11 14.18
N PRO A 341 -10.30 -4.84 13.03
CA PRO A 341 -10.96 -4.25 11.86
C PRO A 341 -12.17 -5.08 11.38
N TYR A 342 -12.04 -6.42 11.36
CA TYR A 342 -13.12 -7.34 10.96
C TYR A 342 -14.02 -7.81 12.11
N ASN A 343 -13.96 -7.15 13.26
CA ASN A 343 -14.82 -7.41 14.41
C ASN A 343 -15.30 -6.09 15.05
N ASN A 344 -15.78 -5.18 14.20
CA ASN A 344 -16.35 -3.87 14.56
C ASN A 344 -15.37 -2.90 15.26
N GLY A 345 -14.07 -3.08 15.07
CA GLY A 345 -13.05 -2.14 15.53
C GLY A 345 -12.98 -0.90 14.63
N PRO A 346 -12.61 0.27 15.19
CA PRO A 346 -12.72 1.55 14.49
C PRO A 346 -11.52 1.89 13.59
N VAL A 347 -10.47 1.06 13.60
CA VAL A 347 -9.22 1.27 12.87
C VAL A 347 -9.28 0.44 11.60
N HIS A 348 -9.01 1.06 10.46
CA HIS A 348 -8.91 0.37 9.17
C HIS A 348 -7.78 -0.69 9.20
N PRO A 349 -7.93 -1.84 8.50
CA PRO A 349 -6.87 -2.85 8.40
C PRO A 349 -5.60 -2.31 7.71
N ASP A 350 -4.59 -3.16 7.71
CA ASP A 350 -3.34 -3.05 6.95
C ASP A 350 -2.37 -1.96 7.46
N VAL A 351 -1.76 -2.24 8.61
CA VAL A 351 -0.97 -1.26 9.36
C VAL A 351 0.49 -1.20 8.90
N HIS A 352 0.88 -0.07 8.34
CA HIS A 352 2.23 0.16 7.81
C HIS A 352 3.14 0.99 8.71
N ALA A 353 2.58 1.87 9.55
CA ALA A 353 3.38 2.80 10.36
C ALA A 353 2.83 2.93 11.78
N VAL A 354 3.73 2.93 12.78
CA VAL A 354 3.40 3.23 14.18
C VAL A 354 4.48 4.13 14.76
N ALA A 355 4.07 5.24 15.38
CA ALA A 355 4.99 6.18 16.03
C ALA A 355 4.48 6.58 17.42
N PHE A 356 5.21 6.17 18.46
CA PHE A 356 4.92 6.56 19.83
C PHE A 356 5.22 8.04 20.07
N ILE A 357 4.35 8.67 20.87
CA ILE A 357 4.49 10.06 21.33
C ILE A 357 4.63 10.18 22.85
N GLY A 358 4.56 9.07 23.55
CA GLY A 358 4.66 8.97 25.00
C GLY A 358 4.18 7.62 25.49
N ALA A 359 4.05 7.48 26.81
CA ALA A 359 3.56 6.26 27.43
C ALA A 359 2.19 5.87 26.86
N GLN A 360 2.09 4.66 26.29
CA GLN A 360 0.87 4.08 25.70
C GLN A 360 0.26 4.87 24.53
N SER A 361 0.83 6.01 24.15
CA SER A 361 0.22 6.93 23.20
C SER A 361 0.98 6.88 21.88
N PHE A 362 0.29 6.64 20.78
CA PHE A 362 0.91 6.55 19.46
C PHE A 362 -0.06 6.94 18.34
N TYR A 363 0.52 7.33 17.20
CA TYR A 363 -0.18 7.40 15.93
C TYR A 363 0.07 6.11 15.15
N THR A 364 -0.93 5.72 14.34
CA THR A 364 -0.82 4.61 13.41
C THR A 364 -1.29 5.03 12.03
N GLY A 365 -0.59 4.57 10.99
CA GLY A 365 -0.92 4.75 9.58
C GLY A 365 -1.20 3.40 8.92
N ASN A 366 -2.23 3.35 8.10
CA ASN A 366 -2.71 2.15 7.41
C ASN A 366 -3.38 2.52 6.07
N ASP A 367 -4.07 1.57 5.45
CA ASP A 367 -4.68 1.75 4.12
C ASP A 367 -5.87 2.72 4.10
N GLY A 368 -6.50 2.98 5.25
CA GLY A 368 -7.57 3.97 5.40
C GLY A 368 -7.13 5.33 5.96
N GLY A 369 -5.83 5.57 6.18
CA GLY A 369 -5.30 6.84 6.70
C GLY A 369 -4.65 6.78 8.09
N VAL A 370 -5.00 7.71 8.99
CA VAL A 370 -4.32 7.92 10.30
C VAL A 370 -5.28 7.85 11.49
N TRP A 371 -4.89 7.08 12.51
CA TRP A 371 -5.54 7.02 13.82
C TRP A 371 -4.55 7.31 14.95
N LYS A 372 -5.08 7.67 16.12
CA LYS A 372 -4.30 7.89 17.35
C LYS A 372 -4.97 7.30 18.56
N THR A 373 -4.19 6.68 19.43
CA THR A 373 -4.62 6.23 20.76
C THR A 373 -3.78 6.86 21.85
N SER A 374 -4.33 6.91 23.07
CA SER A 374 -3.62 7.28 24.29
C SER A 374 -3.49 6.14 25.30
N ASP A 375 -3.99 4.94 24.99
CA ASP A 375 -4.06 3.80 25.91
C ASP A 375 -3.66 2.47 25.26
N LEU A 376 -2.60 2.49 24.45
CA LEU A 376 -2.06 1.33 23.73
C LEU A 376 -3.12 0.60 22.87
N GLY A 377 -4.16 1.33 22.45
CA GLY A 377 -5.32 0.82 21.72
C GLY A 377 -6.41 0.18 22.59
N GLY A 378 -6.20 0.08 23.90
CA GLY A 378 -7.19 -0.29 24.91
C GLY A 378 -7.87 -1.62 24.64
N THR A 379 -9.19 -1.57 24.42
CA THR A 379 -10.05 -2.72 24.13
C THR A 379 -10.34 -2.91 22.64
N GLY A 380 -9.77 -2.07 21.77
CA GLY A 380 -10.06 -2.01 20.34
C GLY A 380 -11.47 -1.53 20.02
N GLN A 381 -12.00 -0.61 20.83
CA GLN A 381 -13.31 0.02 20.62
C GLN A 381 -13.16 1.47 20.18
N LYS A 382 -14.22 2.06 19.62
CA LYS A 382 -14.22 3.46 19.14
C LYS A 382 -13.75 4.47 20.19
N THR A 383 -13.96 4.22 21.48
CA THR A 383 -13.51 5.10 22.57
C THR A 383 -12.00 5.10 22.78
N ASP A 384 -11.30 4.09 22.27
CA ASP A 384 -9.86 3.91 22.47
C ASP A 384 -9.04 4.64 21.40
N TRP A 385 -9.72 5.11 20.33
CA TRP A 385 -9.11 5.61 19.11
C TRP A 385 -9.72 6.94 18.67
N ASN A 386 -8.87 7.88 18.27
CA ASN A 386 -9.24 9.08 17.55
C ASN A 386 -8.94 8.87 16.07
N ASN A 387 -9.95 9.05 15.23
CA ASN A 387 -9.82 9.08 13.77
C ASN A 387 -9.31 10.47 13.35
N LEU A 388 -8.28 10.53 12.51
CA LEU A 388 -7.57 11.77 12.14
C LEU A 388 -7.62 12.06 10.64
N ASN A 389 -8.62 11.53 9.92
CA ASN A 389 -8.68 11.58 8.46
C ASN A 389 -9.42 12.79 7.88
N ALA A 390 -10.09 13.60 8.72
CA ALA A 390 -11.02 14.64 8.29
C ALA A 390 -10.49 15.65 7.24
N THR A 391 -9.17 15.84 7.15
CA THR A 391 -8.52 16.74 6.19
C THR A 391 -7.38 16.07 5.43
N LEU A 392 -7.27 14.75 5.49
CA LEU A 392 -6.30 14.00 4.70
C LEU A 392 -6.95 13.64 3.35
N ALA A 393 -6.26 13.87 2.25
CA ALA A 393 -6.77 13.63 0.89
C ALA A 393 -5.78 12.78 0.09
N VAL A 394 -5.70 11.49 0.44
CA VAL A 394 -4.70 10.56 -0.12
C VAL A 394 -5.30 9.26 -0.66
N SER A 395 -6.63 9.23 -0.84
CA SER A 395 -7.33 8.09 -1.44
C SER A 395 -6.80 7.78 -2.84
N THR A 396 -6.43 6.53 -3.06
CA THR A 396 -5.96 6.05 -4.37
C THR A 396 -7.16 5.68 -5.22
N PHE A 397 -7.39 6.43 -6.31
CA PHE A 397 -8.39 6.08 -7.31
C PHE A 397 -7.80 5.21 -8.41
N TYR A 398 -8.44 4.09 -8.73
CA TYR A 398 -8.12 3.36 -9.95
C TYR A 398 -8.73 4.03 -11.18
N ALA A 399 -9.99 4.47 -11.07
CA ALA A 399 -10.73 5.15 -12.13
C ALA A 399 -11.90 5.98 -11.57
N GLY A 400 -12.43 6.89 -12.39
CA GLY A 400 -13.54 7.76 -11.99
C GLY A 400 -14.31 8.33 -13.18
N THR A 401 -15.57 8.68 -12.93
CA THR A 401 -16.47 9.34 -13.86
C THR A 401 -16.96 10.65 -13.24
N ALA A 402 -17.01 11.69 -14.06
CA ALA A 402 -17.56 12.99 -13.67
C ALA A 402 -18.57 13.45 -14.73
N LEU A 403 -19.77 13.85 -14.31
CA LEU A 403 -20.70 14.58 -15.17
C LEU A 403 -20.44 16.10 -15.06
N ASP A 404 -20.21 16.56 -13.83
CA ASP A 404 -19.80 17.93 -13.50
C ASP A 404 -19.05 17.95 -12.16
N SER A 405 -18.65 19.13 -11.68
CA SER A 405 -17.87 19.29 -10.45
C SER A 405 -18.62 18.96 -9.14
N THR A 406 -19.89 18.59 -9.22
CA THR A 406 -20.76 18.23 -8.08
C THR A 406 -21.40 16.85 -8.23
N HIS A 407 -21.12 16.15 -9.34
CA HIS A 407 -21.64 14.81 -9.65
C HIS A 407 -20.48 13.96 -10.17
N MET A 408 -19.83 13.27 -9.25
CA MET A 408 -18.63 12.45 -9.51
C MET A 408 -18.73 11.15 -8.73
N ILE A 409 -18.25 10.07 -9.35
CA ILE A 409 -18.04 8.80 -8.69
C ILE A 409 -16.66 8.27 -9.08
N GLY A 410 -16.04 7.48 -8.21
CA GLY A 410 -14.80 6.80 -8.52
C GLY A 410 -14.60 5.59 -7.65
N GLY A 411 -13.78 4.68 -8.14
CA GLY A 411 -13.39 3.50 -7.41
C GLY A 411 -12.06 3.73 -6.72
N THR A 412 -12.06 3.53 -5.41
CA THR A 412 -10.88 3.62 -4.55
C THR A 412 -10.39 2.24 -4.13
N GLN A 413 -9.08 2.13 -3.96
CA GLN A 413 -8.44 0.99 -3.30
C GLN A 413 -8.91 0.92 -1.84
N ASP A 414 -9.35 -0.26 -1.41
CA ASP A 414 -9.83 -0.65 -0.07
C ASP A 414 -11.04 0.12 0.50
N ASP A 415 -11.38 1.28 -0.08
CA ASP A 415 -12.29 2.27 0.49
C ASP A 415 -13.57 2.52 -0.35
N ASP A 416 -14.13 1.46 -0.96
CA ASP A 416 -15.40 1.47 -1.72
C ASP A 416 -15.35 2.07 -3.14
N ILE A 417 -16.46 1.90 -3.87
CA ILE A 417 -16.88 2.91 -4.85
C ILE A 417 -17.45 4.09 -4.07
N VAL A 418 -16.91 5.28 -4.31
CA VAL A 418 -17.25 6.52 -3.60
C VAL A 418 -17.79 7.58 -4.56
N GLY A 419 -18.53 8.55 -4.03
CA GLY A 419 -19.07 9.63 -4.85
C GLY A 419 -19.34 10.94 -4.13
N LEU A 420 -19.19 12.03 -4.89
CA LEU A 420 -19.74 13.34 -4.60
C LEU A 420 -21.04 13.51 -5.38
N LEU A 421 -22.16 13.31 -4.71
CA LEU A 421 -23.49 13.22 -5.33
C LEU A 421 -24.53 14.05 -4.55
N PRO A 422 -25.67 14.42 -5.17
CA PRO A 422 -26.74 15.16 -4.52
C PRO A 422 -27.23 14.50 -3.24
N GLY A 423 -27.31 15.27 -2.15
CA GLY A 423 -27.69 14.76 -0.83
C GLY A 423 -26.55 14.10 -0.05
N GLY A 424 -25.34 14.03 -0.63
CA GLY A 424 -24.11 13.67 0.06
C GLY A 424 -23.59 14.76 1.00
N PRO A 425 -22.43 14.53 1.63
CA PRO A 425 -21.80 15.49 2.52
C PRO A 425 -21.36 16.74 1.75
N THR A 426 -21.01 17.78 2.48
CA THR A 426 -20.50 19.02 1.86
C THR A 426 -19.13 18.72 1.23
N PRO A 427 -18.92 19.03 -0.07
CA PRO A 427 -17.61 18.91 -0.68
C PRO A 427 -16.55 19.66 0.14
N PRO A 428 -15.30 19.15 0.24
CA PRO A 428 -14.72 18.07 -0.56
C PRO A 428 -14.95 16.66 0.00
N ALA A 429 -15.81 16.45 1.00
CA ALA A 429 -16.11 15.11 1.49
C ALA A 429 -16.97 14.31 0.49
N TRP A 430 -16.71 13.02 0.35
CA TRP A 430 -17.47 12.09 -0.51
C TRP A 430 -18.12 11.01 0.35
N ASN A 431 -19.14 10.30 -0.17
CA ASN A 431 -19.76 9.17 0.52
C ASN A 431 -19.30 7.83 -0.09
N PRO A 432 -19.18 6.76 0.72
CA PRO A 432 -19.18 5.40 0.22
C PRO A 432 -20.52 5.06 -0.43
N MET A 433 -20.48 4.23 -1.46
CA MET A 433 -21.67 3.83 -2.21
C MET A 433 -21.79 2.32 -2.38
N LEU A 434 -20.70 1.63 -2.72
CA LEU A 434 -20.65 0.17 -2.90
C LEU A 434 -19.39 -0.38 -2.22
N ASP A 435 -19.61 -1.29 -1.27
CA ASP A 435 -18.58 -1.89 -0.41
C ASP A 435 -17.55 -2.72 -1.21
N GLY A 436 -16.27 -2.54 -0.87
CA GLY A 436 -15.14 -3.30 -1.41
C GLY A 436 -14.22 -2.50 -2.34
N ASP A 437 -13.19 -3.14 -2.92
CA ASP A 437 -12.27 -2.48 -3.85
C ASP A 437 -13.01 -1.93 -5.08
N GLY A 438 -13.16 -0.61 -5.16
CA GLY A 438 -13.85 0.02 -6.27
C GLY A 438 -12.90 0.29 -7.42
N SER A 439 -13.28 0.00 -8.67
CA SER A 439 -12.45 0.32 -9.84
C SER A 439 -13.13 1.22 -10.89
N TRP A 440 -13.43 0.72 -12.09
CA TRP A 440 -14.07 1.48 -13.15
C TRP A 440 -15.49 1.88 -12.76
N THR A 441 -15.92 3.04 -13.22
CA THR A 441 -17.25 3.57 -12.93
C THR A 441 -17.88 4.14 -14.19
N ALA A 442 -19.20 4.28 -14.19
CA ALA A 442 -19.93 5.04 -15.21
C ALA A 442 -21.19 5.68 -14.64
N MET A 443 -21.63 6.80 -15.20
CA MET A 443 -22.88 7.47 -14.84
C MET A 443 -23.75 7.70 -16.08
N VAL A 444 -25.03 7.36 -15.97
CA VAL A 444 -26.00 7.61 -17.03
C VAL A 444 -26.37 9.10 -17.06
N PRO A 445 -26.15 9.82 -18.17
CA PRO A 445 -26.49 11.24 -18.25
C PRO A 445 -27.98 11.51 -17.96
N SER A 446 -28.28 12.56 -17.18
CA SER A 446 -29.65 12.96 -16.80
C SER A 446 -30.46 11.87 -16.08
N SER A 447 -29.79 10.96 -15.37
CA SER A 447 -30.38 9.85 -14.62
C SER A 447 -29.69 9.70 -13.27
N THR A 448 -30.32 8.96 -12.34
CA THR A 448 -29.67 8.56 -11.09
C THR A 448 -28.87 7.26 -11.24
N VAL A 449 -28.96 6.58 -12.38
CA VAL A 449 -28.30 5.29 -12.61
C VAL A 449 -26.79 5.44 -12.68
N VAL A 450 -26.10 4.65 -11.87
CA VAL A 450 -24.64 4.58 -11.80
C VAL A 450 -24.17 3.14 -11.96
N TYR A 451 -22.90 2.98 -12.32
CA TYR A 451 -22.21 1.70 -12.40
C TYR A 451 -20.87 1.80 -11.67
N GLY A 452 -20.52 0.73 -10.97
CA GLY A 452 -19.21 0.53 -10.35
C GLY A 452 -18.75 -0.89 -10.62
N GLU A 453 -17.47 -1.06 -10.94
CA GLU A 453 -16.82 -2.36 -11.04
C GLU A 453 -16.14 -2.67 -9.70
N LEU A 454 -16.41 -3.87 -9.19
CA LEU A 454 -15.59 -4.56 -8.22
C LEU A 454 -14.68 -5.52 -8.98
N PRO A 455 -13.54 -5.96 -8.39
CA PRO A 455 -12.44 -6.53 -9.15
C PRO A 455 -12.84 -7.69 -10.05
N PHE A 456 -12.05 -7.88 -11.11
CA PHE A 456 -12.23 -8.96 -12.08
C PHE A 456 -13.52 -8.88 -12.92
N GLY A 457 -14.01 -7.68 -13.19
CA GLY A 457 -15.16 -7.44 -14.08
C GLY A 457 -16.52 -7.70 -13.43
N ASP A 458 -16.59 -7.72 -12.10
CA ASP A 458 -17.85 -7.79 -11.37
C ASP A 458 -18.51 -6.41 -11.34
N ILE A 459 -19.19 -6.07 -12.43
CA ILE A 459 -19.86 -4.77 -12.57
C ILE A 459 -21.21 -4.81 -11.85
N TRP A 460 -21.48 -3.77 -11.07
CA TRP A 460 -22.74 -3.53 -10.39
C TRP A 460 -23.43 -2.29 -10.93
N LYS A 461 -24.77 -2.36 -10.97
CA LYS A 461 -25.63 -1.24 -11.35
C LYS A 461 -26.35 -0.73 -10.11
N GLY A 462 -26.26 0.58 -9.90
CA GLY A 462 -26.76 1.27 -8.71
C GLY A 462 -27.67 2.46 -8.99
N ASP A 463 -28.11 3.10 -7.91
CA ASP A 463 -28.78 4.40 -7.91
C ASP A 463 -27.97 5.38 -7.04
N SER A 464 -27.50 6.49 -7.62
CA SER A 464 -26.74 7.55 -6.96
C SER A 464 -27.44 8.20 -5.76
N THR A 465 -28.76 8.07 -5.66
CA THR A 465 -29.56 8.61 -4.54
C THR A 465 -29.83 7.58 -3.46
N ASN A 466 -29.45 6.31 -3.67
CA ASN A 466 -29.66 5.23 -2.72
C ASN A 466 -28.50 4.21 -2.76
N ALA A 467 -27.55 4.36 -1.84
CA ALA A 467 -26.41 3.47 -1.68
C ALA A 467 -26.78 2.00 -1.38
N ASN A 468 -28.04 1.68 -1.06
CA ASN A 468 -28.49 0.30 -0.87
C ASN A 468 -29.09 -0.33 -2.13
N ALA A 469 -29.16 0.39 -3.25
CA ALA A 469 -29.84 -0.04 -4.46
C ALA A 469 -28.89 -0.58 -5.52
N TRP A 470 -28.03 -1.54 -5.16
CA TRP A 470 -27.08 -2.18 -6.07
C TRP A 470 -27.51 -3.58 -6.46
N GLN A 471 -27.30 -3.95 -7.72
CA GLN A 471 -27.49 -5.30 -8.23
C GLN A 471 -26.39 -5.68 -9.22
N PRO A 472 -26.02 -6.97 -9.31
CA PRO A 472 -25.05 -7.43 -10.30
C PRO A 472 -25.52 -7.10 -11.72
N ALA A 473 -24.61 -6.59 -12.54
CA ALA A 473 -24.85 -6.17 -13.92
C ALA A 473 -23.73 -6.55 -14.88
N GLY A 474 -22.64 -7.16 -14.39
CA GLY A 474 -21.47 -7.53 -15.18
C GLY A 474 -21.59 -8.84 -15.95
N PRO A 475 -20.62 -9.13 -16.82
CA PRO A 475 -20.52 -10.39 -17.53
C PRO A 475 -20.10 -11.56 -16.61
N CYS A 476 -19.49 -11.26 -15.46
CA CYS A 476 -19.08 -12.24 -14.45
C CYS A 476 -19.72 -11.98 -13.07
N PRO A 477 -21.03 -12.20 -12.89
CA PRO A 477 -21.66 -12.04 -11.58
C PRO A 477 -21.40 -13.26 -10.69
N SER A 478 -21.36 -13.04 -9.38
CA SER A 478 -21.45 -14.12 -8.37
C SER A 478 -22.62 -15.08 -8.66
N PRO A 479 -22.44 -16.42 -8.59
CA PRO A 479 -21.32 -17.16 -8.01
C PRO A 479 -20.15 -17.45 -8.97
N TYR A 480 -19.91 -16.56 -9.95
CA TYR A 480 -18.76 -16.57 -10.84
C TYR A 480 -18.67 -17.80 -11.76
N THR A 481 -19.81 -18.17 -12.35
CA THR A 481 -19.92 -19.35 -13.24
C THR A 481 -20.12 -19.01 -14.72
N ALA A 482 -20.29 -17.72 -15.05
CA ALA A 482 -20.39 -17.28 -16.43
C ALA A 482 -19.06 -17.47 -17.17
N PRO A 483 -19.06 -17.64 -18.52
CA PRO A 483 -17.82 -17.84 -19.28
C PRO A 483 -16.75 -16.77 -19.02
N ALA A 484 -17.16 -15.50 -18.89
CA ALA A 484 -16.26 -14.38 -18.59
C ALA A 484 -15.50 -14.55 -17.26
N CYS A 485 -16.04 -15.31 -16.30
CA CYS A 485 -15.38 -15.57 -15.01
C CYS A 485 -14.16 -16.49 -15.11
N SER A 486 -14.00 -17.18 -16.24
CA SER A 486 -12.85 -18.04 -16.51
C SER A 486 -11.78 -17.36 -17.36
N ASP A 487 -12.03 -16.13 -17.81
CA ASP A 487 -11.10 -15.37 -18.62
C ASP A 487 -9.96 -14.80 -17.78
N GLN A 488 -8.80 -14.63 -18.42
CA GLN A 488 -7.72 -13.84 -17.85
C GLN A 488 -8.19 -12.39 -17.74
N THR A 489 -8.27 -11.87 -16.52
CA THR A 489 -8.84 -10.54 -16.25
C THR A 489 -7.95 -9.82 -15.24
N GLY A 490 -7.77 -8.51 -15.44
CA GLY A 490 -7.06 -7.67 -14.48
C GLY A 490 -7.86 -7.49 -13.19
N PHE A 491 -7.15 -7.14 -12.11
CA PHE A 491 -7.81 -6.72 -10.87
C PHE A 491 -8.73 -5.52 -11.12
N VAL A 492 -8.24 -4.54 -11.88
CA VAL A 492 -9.02 -3.41 -12.41
C VAL A 492 -9.43 -3.72 -13.85
N ALA A 493 -10.66 -4.16 -14.08
CA ALA A 493 -11.14 -4.51 -15.42
C ALA A 493 -11.92 -3.34 -16.07
N PRO A 494 -11.53 -2.86 -17.26
CA PRO A 494 -12.20 -1.71 -17.86
C PRO A 494 -13.57 -2.07 -18.42
N PHE A 495 -14.53 -1.16 -18.25
CA PHE A 495 -15.76 -1.15 -19.00
C PHE A 495 -16.09 0.26 -19.46
N VAL A 496 -16.85 0.34 -20.55
CA VAL A 496 -17.32 1.60 -21.15
C VAL A 496 -18.81 1.51 -21.43
N MET A 497 -19.47 2.67 -21.41
CA MET A 497 -20.90 2.81 -21.68
C MET A 497 -21.11 3.83 -22.79
N ASP A 498 -22.01 3.53 -23.72
CA ASP A 498 -22.48 4.51 -24.70
C ASP A 498 -23.34 5.56 -23.99
N ALA A 499 -22.83 6.79 -23.87
CA ALA A 499 -23.51 7.90 -23.20
C ALA A 499 -24.81 8.34 -23.92
N THR A 500 -24.96 8.04 -25.22
CA THR A 500 -26.15 8.37 -26.02
C THR A 500 -27.17 7.24 -26.03
N ASN A 501 -26.72 6.01 -25.82
CA ASN A 501 -27.58 4.84 -25.64
C ASN A 501 -27.10 3.96 -24.46
N PRO A 502 -27.40 4.36 -23.21
CA PRO A 502 -26.88 3.71 -22.00
C PRO A 502 -27.33 2.26 -21.77
N SER A 503 -28.15 1.69 -22.66
CA SER A 503 -28.42 0.25 -22.65
C SER A 503 -27.22 -0.54 -23.19
N TYR A 504 -26.26 0.10 -23.85
CA TYR A 504 -25.05 -0.53 -24.36
C TYR A 504 -23.87 -0.28 -23.44
N LEU A 505 -23.33 -1.38 -22.91
CA LEU A 505 -22.08 -1.40 -22.18
C LEU A 505 -21.18 -2.48 -22.77
N TYR A 506 -19.88 -2.25 -22.65
CA TYR A 506 -18.85 -3.16 -23.08
C TYR A 506 -17.84 -3.33 -21.94
N ALA A 507 -17.55 -4.57 -21.58
CA ALA A 507 -16.66 -4.93 -20.49
C ALA A 507 -15.53 -5.81 -21.01
N ALA A 508 -14.34 -5.64 -20.45
CA ALA A 508 -13.13 -6.31 -20.90
C ALA A 508 -12.61 -7.34 -19.91
N THR A 509 -12.07 -8.42 -20.48
CA THR A 509 -11.19 -9.41 -19.87
C THR A 509 -9.94 -9.50 -20.78
N ASN A 510 -9.49 -10.68 -21.21
CA ASN A 510 -8.74 -10.83 -22.46
C ASN A 510 -9.66 -10.78 -23.70
N HIS A 511 -10.97 -10.82 -23.51
CA HIS A 511 -12.03 -10.64 -24.51
C HIS A 511 -12.85 -9.38 -24.24
N VAL A 512 -13.73 -9.02 -25.17
CA VAL A 512 -14.74 -7.97 -25.00
C VAL A 512 -16.13 -8.60 -25.00
N TYR A 513 -16.91 -8.27 -23.97
CA TYR A 513 -18.31 -8.64 -23.81
C TYR A 513 -19.18 -7.41 -24.01
N ARG A 514 -20.35 -7.60 -24.63
CA ARG A 514 -21.35 -6.55 -24.87
C ARG A 514 -22.68 -6.90 -24.23
N THR A 515 -23.32 -5.93 -23.61
CA THR A 515 -24.76 -5.96 -23.26
C THR A 515 -25.51 -4.88 -24.06
N THR A 516 -26.79 -5.11 -24.33
CA THR A 516 -27.70 -4.13 -24.97
C THR A 516 -28.90 -3.78 -24.08
N THR A 517 -28.91 -4.27 -22.84
CA THR A 517 -29.99 -4.12 -21.86
C THR A 517 -29.55 -3.37 -20.60
N GLY A 518 -28.36 -2.75 -20.63
CA GLY A 518 -27.79 -2.06 -19.49
C GLY A 518 -27.23 -3.01 -18.42
N GLY A 519 -26.88 -4.24 -18.80
CA GLY A 519 -26.29 -5.27 -17.93
C GLY A 519 -27.29 -6.20 -17.23
N LEU A 520 -28.60 -6.06 -17.50
CA LEU A 520 -29.65 -6.85 -16.83
C LEU A 520 -30.40 -7.76 -17.82
N PRO A 521 -30.48 -9.08 -17.58
CA PRO A 521 -29.85 -9.82 -16.49
C PRO A 521 -28.31 -9.86 -16.62
N ALA A 522 -27.61 -9.97 -15.50
CA ALA A 522 -26.15 -10.16 -15.50
C ALA A 522 -25.76 -11.54 -16.06
N GLY A 523 -24.46 -11.71 -16.36
CA GLY A 523 -23.90 -12.97 -16.84
C GLY A 523 -24.31 -13.31 -18.27
N SER A 524 -24.22 -14.61 -18.61
CA SER A 524 -24.40 -15.11 -19.99
C SER A 524 -25.79 -14.87 -20.59
N ALA A 525 -26.79 -14.51 -19.78
CA ALA A 525 -28.13 -14.21 -20.26
C ALA A 525 -28.28 -12.78 -20.81
N GLY A 526 -27.42 -11.84 -20.41
CA GLY A 526 -27.47 -10.44 -20.87
C GLY A 526 -26.17 -9.90 -21.46
N TRP A 527 -25.11 -10.72 -21.46
CA TRP A 527 -23.82 -10.38 -22.06
C TRP A 527 -23.44 -11.38 -23.15
N THR A 528 -22.93 -10.87 -24.27
CA THR A 528 -22.44 -11.65 -25.41
C THR A 528 -20.96 -11.34 -25.63
N GLN A 529 -20.12 -12.36 -25.75
CA GLN A 529 -18.74 -12.20 -26.19
C GLN A 529 -18.73 -11.76 -27.65
N ILE A 530 -18.03 -10.66 -27.97
CA ILE A 530 -18.01 -10.08 -29.32
C ILE A 530 -16.61 -10.05 -29.95
N SER A 531 -15.61 -10.60 -29.27
CA SER A 531 -14.23 -10.62 -29.75
C SER A 531 -13.58 -12.00 -29.58
N PRO A 532 -12.54 -12.30 -30.38
CA PRO A 532 -11.54 -13.31 -29.99
C PRO A 532 -10.67 -12.77 -28.83
N ASP A 533 -9.68 -13.54 -28.38
CA ASP A 533 -8.65 -13.05 -27.47
C ASP A 533 -7.90 -11.87 -28.13
N LEU A 534 -7.96 -10.70 -27.49
CA LEU A 534 -7.42 -9.44 -27.99
C LEU A 534 -6.02 -9.13 -27.44
N THR A 535 -5.43 -10.04 -26.68
CA THR A 535 -4.15 -9.86 -25.97
C THR A 535 -2.98 -10.48 -26.74
N THR A 536 -1.75 -10.32 -26.26
CA THR A 536 -0.58 -11.05 -26.78
C THR A 536 -0.57 -12.53 -26.38
N GLY A 537 -1.41 -12.93 -25.41
CA GLY A 537 -1.48 -14.26 -24.82
C GLY A 537 -0.51 -14.45 -23.64
N SER A 538 -0.73 -15.53 -22.88
CA SER A 538 0.03 -15.85 -21.65
C SER A 538 1.48 -16.31 -21.89
N SER A 539 1.91 -16.50 -23.14
CA SER A 539 3.27 -16.93 -23.46
C SER A 539 4.33 -15.85 -23.28
N VAL A 540 3.92 -14.57 -23.19
CA VAL A 540 4.83 -13.43 -23.06
C VAL A 540 5.02 -12.99 -21.61
N LEU A 541 4.00 -13.18 -20.76
CA LEU A 541 3.99 -12.69 -19.37
C LEU A 541 3.59 -13.81 -18.39
N SER A 542 4.42 -14.05 -17.37
CA SER A 542 4.19 -15.12 -16.38
C SER A 542 2.91 -14.95 -15.55
N GLY A 543 2.38 -13.72 -15.45
CA GLY A 543 1.12 -13.39 -14.79
C GLY A 543 -0.11 -13.42 -15.71
N GLY A 544 0.07 -13.72 -17.01
CA GLY A 544 -0.98 -13.61 -18.04
C GLY A 544 -1.06 -12.21 -18.67
N ASP A 545 -1.87 -12.08 -19.72
CA ASP A 545 -2.15 -10.83 -20.42
C ASP A 545 -3.66 -10.61 -20.49
N PHE A 546 -4.11 -9.39 -20.27
CA PHE A 546 -5.51 -8.98 -20.14
C PHE A 546 -5.67 -7.53 -20.61
N ILE A 547 -6.88 -7.12 -20.97
CA ILE A 547 -7.16 -5.74 -21.38
C ILE A 547 -7.15 -4.84 -20.13
N THR A 548 -6.30 -3.81 -20.15
CA THR A 548 -6.15 -2.83 -19.04
C THR A 548 -6.82 -1.50 -19.35
N ALA A 549 -7.05 -1.20 -20.62
CA ALA A 549 -7.75 0.01 -21.06
C ALA A 549 -8.74 -0.30 -22.18
N MET A 550 -9.90 0.35 -22.12
CA MET A 550 -10.89 0.36 -23.19
C MET A 550 -11.41 1.78 -23.38
N ALA A 551 -11.51 2.21 -24.63
CA ALA A 551 -12.13 3.47 -25.02
C ALA A 551 -13.16 3.24 -26.12
N MET A 552 -14.14 4.14 -26.19
CA MET A 552 -15.23 4.09 -27.14
C MET A 552 -15.43 5.45 -27.81
N ASP A 553 -15.76 5.42 -29.09
CA ASP A 553 -16.32 6.56 -29.82
C ASP A 553 -17.67 6.18 -30.46
N GLY A 554 -18.69 6.93 -30.11
CA GLY A 554 -20.08 6.61 -30.44
C GLY A 554 -20.48 5.24 -29.90
N HIS A 555 -21.06 4.42 -30.76
CA HIS A 555 -21.65 3.13 -30.39
C HIS A 555 -20.84 1.91 -30.82
N ASP A 556 -20.06 2.08 -31.90
CA ASP A 556 -19.51 0.98 -32.70
C ASP A 556 -17.99 0.95 -32.71
N THR A 557 -17.34 2.06 -32.37
CA THR A 557 -15.88 2.15 -32.41
C THR A 557 -15.33 1.90 -31.02
N ILE A 558 -14.56 0.82 -30.85
CA ILE A 558 -13.91 0.46 -29.59
C ILE A 558 -12.44 0.19 -29.84
N VAL A 559 -11.60 0.75 -28.97
CA VAL A 559 -10.16 0.46 -28.91
C VAL A 559 -9.85 -0.18 -27.57
N THR A 560 -9.06 -1.26 -27.58
CA THR A 560 -8.57 -1.92 -26.37
C THR A 560 -7.04 -1.89 -26.34
N GLY A 561 -6.46 -1.74 -25.15
CA GLY A 561 -5.04 -1.93 -24.89
C GLY A 561 -4.85 -3.04 -23.86
N SER A 562 -4.01 -4.03 -24.16
CA SER A 562 -3.65 -5.10 -23.23
C SER A 562 -2.45 -4.74 -22.36
N TYR A 563 -2.30 -5.42 -21.23
CA TYR A 563 -1.15 -5.32 -20.34
C TYR A 563 0.16 -5.64 -21.07
N GLY A 564 0.14 -6.63 -21.97
CA GLY A 564 1.23 -6.94 -22.91
C GLY A 564 1.34 -5.97 -24.10
N GLY A 565 0.69 -4.80 -24.05
CA GLY A 565 0.81 -3.72 -25.03
C GLY A 565 0.17 -3.97 -26.39
N ARG A 566 -0.70 -4.97 -26.53
CA ARG A 566 -1.43 -5.20 -27.79
C ARG A 566 -2.61 -4.24 -27.89
N ILE A 567 -2.75 -3.59 -29.05
CA ILE A 567 -3.83 -2.65 -29.32
C ILE A 567 -4.73 -3.19 -30.43
N MET A 568 -6.02 -3.31 -30.13
CA MET A 568 -7.03 -3.82 -31.06
C MET A 568 -8.13 -2.78 -31.26
N LEU A 569 -8.65 -2.69 -32.48
CA LEU A 569 -9.70 -1.76 -32.88
C LEU A 569 -10.86 -2.52 -33.53
N THR A 570 -12.08 -2.14 -33.20
CA THR A 570 -13.28 -2.46 -33.99
C THR A 570 -14.02 -1.17 -34.31
N THR A 571 -14.73 -1.14 -35.44
CA THR A 571 -15.59 -0.02 -35.88
C THR A 571 -17.02 -0.46 -36.11
N ASN A 572 -17.38 -1.66 -35.65
CA ASN A 572 -18.70 -2.27 -35.80
C ASN A 572 -19.08 -3.13 -34.58
N ALA A 573 -18.76 -2.65 -33.37
CA ALA A 573 -18.95 -3.38 -32.11
C ALA A 573 -20.40 -3.81 -31.84
N SER A 574 -21.41 -3.13 -32.40
CA SER A 574 -22.82 -3.49 -32.26
C SER A 574 -23.30 -4.56 -33.25
N SER A 575 -22.47 -4.92 -34.24
CA SER A 575 -22.74 -6.00 -35.20
C SER A 575 -23.00 -7.34 -34.51
N ALA A 576 -23.70 -8.25 -35.20
CA ALA A 576 -23.83 -9.65 -34.76
C ALA A 576 -22.49 -10.41 -34.85
N SER A 577 -21.54 -9.91 -35.65
CA SER A 577 -20.19 -10.46 -35.76
C SER A 577 -19.20 -9.32 -35.99
N PRO A 578 -18.79 -8.61 -34.92
CA PRO A 578 -17.82 -7.53 -35.03
C PRO A 578 -16.48 -8.04 -35.55
N THR A 579 -15.78 -7.18 -36.27
CA THR A 579 -14.44 -7.45 -36.79
C THR A 579 -13.42 -6.64 -36.01
N TRP A 580 -12.31 -7.28 -35.66
CA TRP A 580 -11.23 -6.68 -34.88
C TRP A 580 -9.95 -6.63 -35.69
N GLU A 581 -9.35 -5.45 -35.75
CA GLU A 581 -8.07 -5.18 -36.42
C GLU A 581 -6.98 -4.97 -35.36
N ASN A 582 -5.82 -5.59 -35.58
CA ASN A 582 -4.64 -5.33 -34.76
C ASN A 582 -3.93 -4.08 -35.29
N ILE A 583 -3.93 -3.02 -34.48
CA ILE A 583 -3.31 -1.74 -34.83
C ILE A 583 -2.02 -1.48 -34.03
N THR A 584 -1.49 -2.50 -33.36
CA THR A 584 -0.18 -2.45 -32.70
C THR A 584 0.90 -2.10 -33.73
N GLY A 585 1.83 -1.19 -33.39
CA GLY A 585 2.94 -0.83 -34.28
C GLY A 585 2.63 0.25 -35.33
N PHE A 586 1.37 0.67 -35.50
CA PHE A 586 0.98 1.78 -36.40
C PHE A 586 1.32 3.15 -35.79
N GLY A 587 2.61 3.40 -35.54
CA GLY A 587 3.08 4.62 -34.87
C GLY A 587 3.00 4.58 -33.34
N ILE A 588 2.50 3.49 -32.78
CA ILE A 588 2.53 3.18 -31.35
C ILE A 588 3.58 2.09 -31.12
N PRO A 589 4.52 2.23 -30.17
CA PRO A 589 5.54 1.23 -29.90
C PRO A 589 4.93 -0.15 -29.65
N ALA A 590 5.45 -1.19 -30.32
CA ALA A 590 5.08 -2.55 -30.02
C ALA A 590 5.80 -2.99 -28.74
N PHE A 591 5.07 -3.58 -27.80
CA PHE A 591 5.66 -4.16 -26.61
C PHE A 591 6.58 -5.34 -26.98
N SER A 592 7.75 -5.39 -26.36
CA SER A 592 8.63 -6.55 -26.37
C SER A 592 9.03 -6.92 -24.95
N SER A 593 9.35 -8.19 -24.70
CA SER A 593 9.88 -8.62 -23.39
C SER A 593 11.19 -7.91 -23.03
N SER A 594 11.91 -7.36 -24.01
CA SER A 594 13.07 -6.47 -23.78
C SER A 594 12.69 -5.06 -23.33
N ASP A 595 11.48 -4.57 -23.64
CA ASP A 595 10.96 -3.28 -23.17
C ASP A 595 10.33 -3.40 -21.77
N TYR A 596 9.92 -4.61 -21.39
CA TYR A 596 9.55 -4.99 -20.02
C TYR A 596 10.78 -5.03 -19.12
N SER A 597 11.32 -3.85 -18.83
CA SER A 597 12.47 -3.65 -17.94
C SER A 597 12.08 -3.63 -16.46
N GLY A 598 10.84 -3.99 -16.10
CA GLY A 598 10.26 -3.67 -14.80
C GLY A 598 9.87 -2.20 -14.68
N ASN A 599 9.76 -1.49 -15.81
CA ASN A 599 9.22 -0.12 -15.84
C ASN A 599 7.75 -0.16 -15.38
N PRO A 600 7.40 0.42 -14.22
CA PRO A 600 6.06 0.28 -13.65
C PRO A 600 5.02 1.13 -14.42
N TRP A 601 5.45 1.89 -15.42
CA TRP A 601 4.61 2.72 -16.27
C TRP A 601 4.27 2.07 -17.62
N ILE A 602 4.83 0.90 -17.94
CA ILE A 602 4.46 0.03 -19.08
C ILE A 602 3.84 -1.23 -18.48
#